data_AF-A0A2V6D6H9-F1
#
_entry.id   AF-A0A2V6D6H9-F1
#
_cell.length_a   1.000
_cell.length_b   1.000
_cell.length_c   1.000
_cell.angle_alpha   90.00
_cell.angle_beta   90.00
_cell.angle_gamma   90.00
#
_symmetry.space_group_name_H-M   'P 1'
#
loop_
_entity.id
_entity.type
_entity.pdbx_description
1 polymer ?
#
loop_
_entity_poly.entity_id
_entity_poly.type
_entity_poly.pdbx_seq_one_letter_code
_entity_poly.pdbx_strand_id
1 'polypeptide(L)'
;MSADDQVASLTTHDRSARSGGIAFTTTHWSVVLEAQGHSPTAQEALEKLCRTYWRPVYGFIRRQGARQEEAEDLTQGFFSLLLERRDFDAVRKEKGRLRSYLLTSLKHFLASERRRATAAKRGKGQRLIPLEELSASGQREIEPTDSLTAERLYERRWALTLMEQVLRRLKDEYCTAGNAALFDSLKWLLPDEPGAPSRAQIASQLGMTDNALRQAFHRFRQRYQLLLREEISHTVAFASDVEDELRHLIRVLRT
;
A
#
# COMPACT_ATOMS: atom_id res chain seq x y z
N MET A 1 -4.97 -79.14 -13.79
CA MET A 1 -5.49 -77.76 -13.68
C MET A 1 -4.50 -77.02 -12.80
N SER A 2 -3.49 -76.31 -13.35
CA SER A 2 -3.58 -74.94 -13.91
C SER A 2 -4.22 -73.98 -12.91
N ALA A 3 -3.74 -72.78 -12.62
CA ALA A 3 -2.65 -71.91 -13.09
C ALA A 3 -2.78 -70.66 -12.17
N ASP A 4 -1.68 -70.11 -11.67
CA ASP A 4 -1.23 -68.73 -11.94
C ASP A 4 -2.11 -67.55 -11.43
N ASP A 5 -1.43 -66.69 -10.66
CA ASP A 5 -1.28 -65.24 -10.89
C ASP A 5 -2.23 -64.16 -10.29
N GLN A 6 -1.55 -63.06 -9.94
CA GLN A 6 -1.94 -61.65 -9.90
C GLN A 6 -2.84 -61.00 -8.83
N VAL A 7 -2.18 -60.13 -8.04
CA VAL A 7 -2.37 -58.65 -7.96
C VAL A 7 -3.79 -58.08 -8.08
N ALA A 8 -4.28 -57.39 -7.04
CA ALA A 8 -4.72 -55.97 -7.09
C ALA A 8 -5.48 -55.51 -5.83
N SER A 9 -4.99 -54.40 -5.26
CA SER A 9 -5.72 -53.21 -4.78
C SER A 9 -7.11 -53.36 -4.15
N LEU A 10 -7.19 -53.06 -2.84
CA LEU A 10 -8.33 -52.33 -2.28
C LEU A 10 -7.84 -51.22 -1.34
N THR A 11 -7.86 -50.03 -1.93
CA THR A 11 -7.97 -48.71 -1.35
C THR A 11 -8.79 -48.65 -0.06
N THR A 12 -8.20 -48.13 1.01
CA THR A 12 -8.92 -47.38 2.05
C THR A 12 -8.45 -45.94 1.99
N HIS A 13 -9.14 -45.16 1.15
CA HIS A 13 -9.28 -43.73 1.36
C HIS A 13 -10.08 -43.54 2.65
N ASP A 14 -9.50 -42.87 3.65
CA ASP A 14 -10.17 -41.76 4.33
C ASP A 14 -9.28 -41.22 5.44
N ARG A 15 -8.66 -40.06 5.20
CA ARG A 15 -8.65 -38.99 6.19
C ARG A 15 -8.37 -37.69 5.47
N SER A 16 -9.44 -37.17 4.87
CA SER A 16 -9.49 -35.78 4.42
C SER A 16 -9.25 -34.86 5.62
N ALA A 17 -7.99 -34.44 5.79
CA ALA A 17 -7.65 -33.31 6.63
C ALA A 17 -8.31 -32.08 6.00
N ARG A 18 -9.53 -31.79 6.45
CA ARG A 18 -10.17 -30.48 6.32
C ARG A 18 -9.29 -29.46 7.03
N SER A 19 -8.24 -29.01 6.34
CA SER A 19 -7.62 -27.73 6.59
C SER A 19 -8.70 -26.70 6.28
N GLY A 20 -9.47 -26.34 7.31
CA GLY A 20 -10.30 -25.15 7.30
C GLY A 20 -9.39 -23.95 7.22
N GLY A 21 -8.88 -23.68 6.02
CA GLY A 21 -8.27 -22.41 5.68
C GLY A 21 -9.35 -21.35 5.92
N ILE A 22 -9.17 -20.57 6.98
CA ILE A 22 -9.84 -19.29 7.12
C ILE A 22 -9.45 -18.53 5.84
N ALA A 23 -10.38 -18.45 4.90
CA ALA A 23 -10.19 -17.74 3.65
C ALA A 23 -10.06 -16.26 4.00
N PHE A 24 -8.85 -15.81 4.29
CA PHE A 24 -8.51 -14.40 4.24
C PHE A 24 -8.76 -13.98 2.79
N THR A 25 -9.83 -13.22 2.56
CA THR A 25 -10.12 -12.60 1.27
C THR A 25 -8.96 -11.68 0.96
N THR A 26 -8.09 -12.14 0.06
CA THR A 26 -6.83 -11.49 -0.24
C THR A 26 -7.13 -10.22 -1.04
N THR A 27 -7.20 -9.08 -0.34
CA THR A 27 -7.41 -7.74 -0.91
C THR A 27 -6.15 -7.27 -1.64
N HIS A 28 -5.81 -7.90 -2.77
CA HIS A 28 -4.66 -7.50 -3.58
C HIS A 28 -5.05 -6.52 -4.69
N TRP A 29 -4.15 -5.60 -4.98
CA TRP A 29 -4.21 -4.76 -6.17
C TRP A 29 -4.29 -5.58 -7.45
N SER A 30 -3.58 -6.72 -7.53
CA SER A 30 -3.72 -7.65 -8.66
C SER A 30 -5.16 -8.14 -8.85
N VAL A 31 -5.90 -8.40 -7.76
CA VAL A 31 -7.32 -8.80 -7.82
C VAL A 31 -8.19 -7.67 -8.37
N VAL A 32 -7.89 -6.40 -8.05
CA VAL A 32 -8.57 -5.25 -8.64
C VAL A 32 -8.31 -5.19 -10.15
N LEU A 33 -7.08 -5.47 -10.60
CA LEU A 33 -6.73 -5.51 -12.02
C LEU A 33 -7.40 -6.66 -12.77
N GLU A 34 -7.42 -7.85 -12.19
CA GLU A 34 -7.99 -9.05 -12.81
C GLU A 34 -9.52 -9.00 -12.87
N ALA A 35 -10.17 -8.59 -11.78
CA ALA A 35 -11.62 -8.54 -11.70
C ALA A 35 -12.20 -7.18 -12.16
N GLN A 36 -11.36 -6.24 -12.56
CA GLN A 36 -11.72 -4.86 -12.94
C GLN A 36 -12.69 -4.18 -11.95
N GLY A 37 -12.60 -4.53 -10.66
CA GLY A 37 -13.50 -3.98 -9.62
C GLY A 37 -14.92 -4.54 -9.58
N HIS A 38 -15.21 -5.67 -10.24
CA HIS A 38 -16.56 -6.25 -10.28
C HIS A 38 -16.85 -7.29 -9.19
N SER A 39 -15.83 -7.92 -8.60
CA SER A 39 -16.02 -8.87 -7.51
C SER A 39 -16.12 -8.17 -6.14
N PRO A 40 -16.82 -8.75 -5.16
CA PRO A 40 -16.82 -8.24 -3.77
C PRO A 40 -15.41 -8.07 -3.20
N THR A 41 -14.52 -9.03 -3.49
CA THR A 41 -13.10 -8.97 -3.09
C THR A 41 -12.34 -7.81 -3.74
N ALA A 42 -12.65 -7.46 -4.99
CA ALA A 42 -12.06 -6.31 -5.65
C ALA A 42 -12.60 -4.99 -5.09
N GLN A 43 -13.86 -4.94 -4.67
CA GLN A 43 -14.44 -3.78 -4.00
C GLN A 43 -13.80 -3.54 -2.62
N GLU A 44 -13.64 -4.59 -1.81
CA GLU A 44 -12.93 -4.52 -0.52
C GLU A 44 -11.47 -4.06 -0.71
N ALA A 45 -10.78 -4.59 -1.72
CA ALA A 45 -9.44 -4.15 -2.05
C ALA A 45 -9.42 -2.66 -2.43
N LEU A 46 -10.33 -2.22 -3.29
CA LEU A 46 -10.43 -0.84 -3.74
C LEU A 46 -10.75 0.13 -2.59
N GLU A 47 -11.63 -0.26 -1.66
CA GLU A 47 -11.91 0.52 -0.45
C GLU A 47 -10.65 0.67 0.41
N LYS A 48 -9.95 -0.44 0.66
CA LYS A 48 -8.68 -0.43 1.40
C LYS A 48 -7.66 0.50 0.73
N LEU A 49 -7.58 0.49 -0.60
CA LEU A 49 -6.70 1.38 -1.35
C LEU A 49 -7.09 2.85 -1.20
N CYS A 50 -8.38 3.18 -1.33
CA CYS A 50 -8.85 4.56 -1.15
C CYS A 50 -8.49 5.07 0.25
N ARG A 51 -8.70 4.27 1.30
CA ARG A 51 -8.33 4.62 2.69
C ARG A 51 -6.83 4.86 2.85
N THR A 52 -5.99 4.03 2.24
CA THR A 52 -4.52 4.15 2.33
C THR A 52 -3.99 5.37 1.57
N TYR A 53 -4.53 5.64 0.38
CA TYR A 53 -3.99 6.68 -0.51
C TYR A 53 -4.67 8.04 -0.40
N TRP A 54 -5.79 8.15 0.33
CA TRP A 54 -6.47 9.43 0.56
C TRP A 54 -5.54 10.54 1.05
N ARG A 55 -4.84 10.28 2.16
CA ARG A 55 -3.93 11.27 2.80
C ARG A 55 -2.72 11.64 1.92
N PRO A 56 -2.04 10.67 1.27
CA PRO A 56 -1.02 10.98 0.26
C PRO A 56 -1.54 11.88 -0.88
N VAL A 57 -2.67 11.53 -1.50
CA VAL A 57 -3.26 12.27 -2.63
C VAL A 57 -3.64 13.70 -2.20
N TYR A 58 -4.38 13.83 -1.11
CA TYR A 58 -4.74 15.14 -0.55
C TYR A 58 -3.51 16.01 -0.27
N GLY A 59 -2.47 15.41 0.32
CA GLY A 59 -1.21 16.09 0.59
C GLY A 59 -0.50 16.60 -0.65
N PHE A 60 -0.47 15.78 -1.70
CA PHE A 60 0.07 16.16 -3.00
C PHE A 60 -0.69 17.38 -3.56
N ILE A 61 -2.02 17.33 -3.56
CA ILE A 61 -2.89 18.41 -4.07
C ILE A 61 -2.69 19.71 -3.27
N ARG A 62 -2.66 19.63 -1.94
CA ARG A 62 -2.38 20.81 -1.07
C ARG A 62 -1.03 21.46 -1.39
N ARG A 63 0.00 20.65 -1.69
CA ARG A 63 1.33 21.15 -2.06
C ARG A 63 1.37 21.78 -3.45
N GLN A 64 0.42 21.45 -4.32
CA GLN A 64 0.23 22.07 -5.63
C GLN A 64 -0.44 23.45 -5.56
N GLY A 65 -0.72 23.97 -4.35
CA GLY A 65 -1.26 25.31 -4.12
C GLY A 65 -2.79 25.38 -3.99
N ALA A 66 -3.49 24.24 -3.98
CA ALA A 66 -4.93 24.20 -3.75
C ALA A 66 -5.29 24.62 -2.32
N ARG A 67 -6.39 25.36 -2.18
CA ARG A 67 -6.97 25.68 -0.85
C ARG A 67 -7.51 24.40 -0.21
N GLN A 68 -7.83 24.46 1.08
CA GLN A 68 -8.31 23.29 1.81
C GLN A 68 -9.55 22.66 1.17
N GLU A 69 -10.61 23.44 0.99
CA GLU A 69 -11.88 22.98 0.41
C GLU A 69 -11.67 22.44 -1.01
N GLU A 70 -10.96 23.19 -1.86
CA GLU A 70 -10.62 22.77 -3.22
C GLU A 70 -9.81 21.46 -3.24
N ALA A 71 -8.89 21.28 -2.30
CA ALA A 71 -8.10 20.05 -2.22
C ALA A 71 -8.94 18.85 -1.76
N GLU A 72 -9.92 19.06 -0.87
CA GLU A 72 -10.87 18.01 -0.47
C GLU A 72 -11.72 17.59 -1.67
N ASP A 73 -12.29 18.56 -2.40
CA ASP A 73 -13.11 18.33 -3.59
C ASP A 73 -12.32 17.63 -4.71
N LEU A 74 -11.09 18.10 -4.99
CA LEU A 74 -10.22 17.46 -5.98
C LEU A 74 -9.82 16.04 -5.58
N THR A 75 -9.63 15.79 -4.28
CA THR A 75 -9.32 14.44 -3.78
C THR A 75 -10.53 13.53 -3.97
N GLN A 76 -11.74 13.99 -3.58
CA GLN A 76 -12.98 13.26 -3.78
C GLN A 76 -13.20 12.96 -5.27
N GLY A 77 -13.15 13.99 -6.11
CA GLY A 77 -13.36 13.86 -7.55
C GLY A 77 -12.35 12.93 -8.23
N PHE A 78 -11.09 12.94 -7.78
CA PHE A 78 -10.09 11.99 -8.27
C PHE A 78 -10.48 10.54 -7.96
N PHE A 79 -10.84 10.23 -6.72
CA PHE A 79 -11.25 8.88 -6.35
C PHE A 79 -12.58 8.50 -7.02
N SER A 80 -13.57 9.38 -7.09
CA SER A 80 -14.81 9.14 -7.83
C SER A 80 -14.53 8.77 -9.28
N LEU A 81 -13.69 9.55 -9.99
CA LEU A 81 -13.34 9.26 -11.38
C LEU A 81 -12.57 7.93 -11.51
N LEU A 82 -11.69 7.63 -10.56
CA LEU A 82 -10.95 6.36 -10.53
C LEU A 82 -11.91 5.16 -10.38
N LEU A 83 -12.92 5.28 -9.51
CA LEU A 83 -13.95 4.27 -9.27
C LEU A 83 -14.94 4.13 -10.44
N GLU A 84 -15.19 5.22 -11.17
CA GLU A 84 -16.09 5.25 -12.33
C GLU A 84 -15.43 4.66 -13.57
N ARG A 85 -14.19 5.08 -13.88
CA ARG A 85 -13.52 4.66 -15.12
C ARG A 85 -13.21 3.17 -15.12
N ARG A 86 -12.80 2.62 -13.97
CA ARG A 86 -12.41 1.20 -13.77
C ARG A 86 -11.41 0.64 -14.81
N ASP A 87 -10.87 1.50 -15.66
CA ASP A 87 -9.97 1.17 -16.74
C ASP A 87 -8.55 1.24 -16.20
N PHE A 88 -8.10 0.08 -15.76
CA PHE A 88 -6.79 -0.12 -15.17
C PHE A 88 -5.77 -0.63 -16.19
N ASP A 89 -6.05 -0.58 -17.51
CA ASP A 89 -5.10 -1.05 -18.53
C ASP A 89 -3.80 -0.22 -18.53
N ALA A 90 -3.89 1.06 -18.16
CA ALA A 90 -2.73 1.92 -17.96
C ALA A 90 -1.80 1.47 -16.81
N VAL A 91 -2.27 0.64 -15.88
CA VAL A 91 -1.47 0.13 -14.75
C VAL A 91 -0.37 -0.81 -15.21
N ARG A 92 -0.58 -1.56 -16.31
CA ARG A 92 0.45 -2.43 -16.89
C ARG A 92 1.68 -1.64 -17.33
N LYS A 93 1.53 -0.38 -17.73
CA LYS A 93 2.65 0.50 -18.14
C LYS A 93 3.49 0.96 -16.95
N GLU A 94 2.92 1.03 -15.75
CA GLU A 94 3.58 1.44 -14.50
C GLU A 94 4.22 0.25 -13.77
N LYS A 95 4.58 -0.81 -14.52
CA LYS A 95 5.10 -2.09 -14.01
C LYS A 95 4.23 -2.70 -12.90
N GLY A 96 2.92 -2.44 -12.91
CA GLY A 96 2.00 -2.99 -11.91
C GLY A 96 2.10 -2.40 -10.51
N ARG A 97 2.83 -1.29 -10.30
CA ARG A 97 2.97 -0.64 -8.99
C ARG A 97 1.88 0.39 -8.78
N LEU A 98 1.03 0.17 -7.78
CA LEU A 98 -0.11 1.04 -7.51
C LEU A 98 0.31 2.49 -7.21
N ARG A 99 1.36 2.66 -6.41
CA ARG A 99 1.83 3.98 -5.97
C ARG A 99 2.17 4.90 -7.14
N SER A 100 2.92 4.38 -8.11
CA SER A 100 3.32 5.09 -9.32
C SER A 100 2.12 5.40 -10.20
N TYR A 101 1.27 4.40 -10.44
CA TYR A 101 0.05 4.56 -11.22
C TYR A 101 -0.87 5.65 -10.65
N LEU A 102 -1.10 5.66 -9.34
CA LEU A 102 -1.94 6.67 -8.69
C LEU A 102 -1.33 8.06 -8.82
N LEU A 103 -0.02 8.20 -8.67
CA LEU A 103 0.66 9.49 -8.82
C LEU A 103 0.57 10.03 -10.25
N THR A 104 0.84 9.17 -11.25
CA THR A 104 0.71 9.52 -12.67
C THR A 104 -0.73 9.90 -13.01
N SER A 105 -1.71 9.08 -12.60
CA SER A 105 -3.13 9.33 -12.83
C SER A 105 -3.61 10.62 -12.17
N LEU A 106 -3.16 10.90 -10.94
CA LEU A 106 -3.47 12.14 -10.22
C LEU A 106 -2.96 13.37 -10.96
N LYS A 107 -1.72 13.34 -11.46
CA LYS A 107 -1.16 14.46 -12.25
C LYS A 107 -1.99 14.72 -13.50
N HIS A 108 -2.41 13.68 -14.21
CA HIS A 108 -3.27 13.80 -15.39
C HIS A 108 -4.65 14.36 -15.03
N PHE A 109 -5.25 13.90 -13.93
CA PHE A 109 -6.51 14.41 -13.42
C PHE A 109 -6.42 15.91 -13.12
N LEU A 110 -5.42 16.35 -12.34
CA LEU A 110 -5.23 17.76 -11.99
C LEU A 110 -4.97 18.63 -13.23
N ALA A 111 -4.21 18.14 -14.22
CA ALA A 111 -4.02 18.84 -15.48
C ALA A 111 -5.32 18.97 -16.29
N SER A 112 -6.18 17.94 -16.27
CA SER A 112 -7.52 17.98 -16.87
C SER A 112 -8.43 19.00 -16.17
N GLU A 113 -8.46 19.02 -14.84
CA GLU A 113 -9.26 19.98 -14.05
C GLU A 113 -8.82 21.42 -14.30
N ARG A 114 -7.51 21.70 -14.31
CA ARG A 114 -6.97 23.03 -14.65
C ARG A 114 -7.39 23.48 -16.06
N ARG A 115 -7.35 22.57 -17.04
CA ARG A 115 -7.81 22.86 -18.41
C ARG A 115 -9.31 23.15 -18.44
N ARG A 116 -10.14 22.35 -17.77
CA ARG A 116 -11.60 22.58 -17.68
C ARG A 116 -11.95 23.90 -17.00
N ALA A 117 -11.32 24.21 -15.87
CA ALA A 117 -11.51 25.49 -15.18
C ALA A 117 -11.11 26.68 -16.06
N THR A 118 -10.04 26.53 -16.84
CA THR A 118 -9.59 27.57 -17.80
C THR A 118 -10.53 27.69 -18.99
N ALA A 119 -11.02 26.58 -19.54
CA ALA A 119 -12.00 26.56 -20.64
C ALA A 119 -13.35 27.16 -20.21
N ALA A 120 -13.83 26.85 -19.01
CA ALA A 120 -15.05 27.44 -18.44
C ALA A 120 -14.91 28.96 -18.26
N LYS A 121 -13.73 29.45 -17.84
CA LYS A 121 -13.42 30.88 -17.77
C LYS A 121 -13.29 31.53 -19.15
N ARG A 122 -12.82 30.79 -20.17
CA ARG A 122 -12.71 31.22 -21.58
C ARG A 122 -14.02 31.11 -22.37
N GLY A 123 -15.02 30.39 -21.85
CA GLY A 123 -16.39 30.34 -22.38
C GLY A 123 -17.10 31.71 -22.39
N LYS A 124 -16.49 32.73 -21.78
CA LYS A 124 -16.75 34.16 -22.05
C LYS A 124 -15.96 34.68 -23.28
N GLY A 125 -15.99 33.93 -24.39
CA GLY A 125 -15.81 34.51 -25.74
C GLY A 125 -14.39 34.69 -26.31
N GLN A 126 -13.41 33.83 -26.06
CA GLN A 126 -12.19 33.79 -26.91
C GLN A 126 -11.77 32.37 -27.30
N ARG A 127 -11.65 32.14 -28.63
CA ARG A 127 -11.28 30.88 -29.31
C ARG A 127 -9.77 30.67 -29.28
N LEU A 128 -9.31 29.40 -29.46
CA LEU A 128 -7.99 28.87 -29.93
C LEU A 128 -7.61 27.61 -29.09
N ILE A 129 -7.07 26.47 -29.54
CA ILE A 129 -6.79 25.70 -30.79
C ILE A 129 -6.79 24.21 -30.33
N PRO A 130 -7.22 23.23 -31.15
CA PRO A 130 -7.22 21.78 -30.81
C PRO A 130 -5.82 21.20 -30.50
N LEU A 131 -5.74 20.25 -29.56
CA LEU A 131 -4.50 19.77 -28.93
C LEU A 131 -4.16 18.33 -29.34
N GLU A 132 -4.09 18.07 -30.65
CA GLU A 132 -3.72 16.76 -31.18
C GLU A 132 -2.20 16.58 -31.44
N GLU A 133 -1.34 17.54 -31.06
CA GLU A 133 0.12 17.48 -31.32
C GLU A 133 1.02 17.70 -30.08
N LEU A 134 0.73 17.07 -28.93
CA LEU A 134 1.68 17.02 -27.80
C LEU A 134 1.95 15.61 -27.27
N SER A 135 1.65 14.57 -28.05
CA SER A 135 2.13 13.21 -27.81
C SER A 135 3.41 12.93 -28.60
N ALA A 136 4.43 13.78 -28.48
CA ALA A 136 5.79 13.45 -28.90
C ALA A 136 6.79 14.37 -28.19
N SER A 137 7.66 13.77 -27.37
CA SER A 137 8.97 14.28 -26.93
C SER A 137 9.04 15.66 -26.27
N GLY A 138 9.28 15.67 -24.95
CA GLY A 138 9.73 16.88 -24.26
C GLY A 138 9.65 16.81 -22.74
N GLN A 139 10.24 15.78 -22.13
CA GLN A 139 10.69 15.89 -20.75
C GLN A 139 11.60 17.12 -20.66
N ARG A 140 11.10 18.20 -20.07
CA ARG A 140 11.97 19.20 -19.45
C ARG A 140 11.99 18.88 -17.97
N GLU A 141 13.03 18.14 -17.58
CA GLU A 141 13.49 18.07 -16.20
C GLU A 141 13.73 19.50 -15.74
N ILE A 142 12.77 20.05 -14.98
CA ILE A 142 13.03 21.16 -14.10
C ILE A 142 13.39 20.48 -12.79
N GLU A 143 14.67 20.30 -12.51
CA GLU A 143 15.14 19.91 -11.18
C GLU A 143 14.78 21.01 -10.17
N PRO A 144 13.95 20.74 -9.15
CA PRO A 144 13.80 21.65 -8.04
C PRO A 144 14.90 21.33 -7.03
N THR A 145 15.97 22.13 -7.05
CA THR A 145 17.00 22.18 -6.03
C THR A 145 16.36 22.56 -4.68
N ASP A 146 16.41 21.64 -3.72
CA ASP A 146 16.06 21.77 -2.30
C ASP A 146 14.74 22.48 -1.90
N SER A 147 13.66 21.72 -1.96
CA SER A 147 12.70 21.50 -0.87
C SER A 147 11.88 20.27 -1.25
N LEU A 148 11.47 19.41 -0.29
CA LEU A 148 10.74 18.16 -0.57
C LEU A 148 9.68 18.36 -1.67
N THR A 149 9.92 17.79 -2.85
CA THR A 149 8.99 17.89 -3.99
C THR A 149 7.65 17.27 -3.57
N ALA A 150 6.55 17.71 -4.18
CA ALA A 150 5.22 17.18 -3.86
C ALA A 150 5.17 15.64 -4.00
N GLU A 151 5.95 15.10 -4.93
CA GLU A 151 6.14 13.66 -5.16
C GLU A 151 6.82 12.97 -3.98
N ARG A 152 7.95 13.50 -3.49
CA ARG A 152 8.64 12.94 -2.31
C ARG A 152 7.75 13.00 -1.06
N LEU A 153 6.95 14.05 -0.91
CA LEU A 153 5.98 14.14 0.20
C LEU A 153 4.86 13.11 0.07
N TYR A 154 4.34 12.90 -1.16
CA TYR A 154 3.36 11.86 -1.46
C TYR A 154 3.92 10.48 -1.10
N GLU A 155 5.13 10.16 -1.56
CA GLU A 155 5.82 8.90 -1.26
C GLU A 155 6.03 8.73 0.25
N ARG A 156 6.52 9.76 0.94
CA ARG A 156 6.77 9.69 2.39
C ARG A 156 5.49 9.51 3.19
N ARG A 157 4.40 10.20 2.82
CA ARG A 157 3.09 10.02 3.47
C ARG A 157 2.52 8.62 3.23
N TRP A 158 2.70 8.08 2.03
CA TRP A 158 2.33 6.70 1.73
C TRP A 158 3.09 5.73 2.63
N ALA A 159 4.43 5.84 2.70
CA ALA A 159 5.26 4.98 3.51
C ALA A 159 4.87 5.02 5.00
N LEU A 160 4.65 6.22 5.56
CA LEU A 160 4.20 6.38 6.94
C LEU A 160 2.82 5.77 7.19
N THR A 161 1.88 5.95 6.27
CA THR A 161 0.52 5.38 6.38
C THR A 161 0.58 3.85 6.37
N LEU A 162 1.40 3.27 5.50
CA LEU A 162 1.60 1.82 5.43
C LEU A 162 2.21 1.27 6.73
N MET A 163 3.24 1.93 7.26
CA MET A 163 3.85 1.54 8.54
C MET A 163 2.85 1.63 9.70
N GLU A 164 2.01 2.68 9.72
CA GLU A 164 0.98 2.84 10.75
C GLU A 164 -0.04 1.69 10.69
N GLN A 165 -0.46 1.29 9.49
CA GLN A 165 -1.36 0.14 9.29
C GLN A 165 -0.74 -1.17 9.78
N VAL A 166 0.53 -1.43 9.43
CA VAL A 166 1.25 -2.62 9.86
C VAL A 166 1.40 -2.66 11.39
N LEU A 167 1.77 -1.53 12.00
CA LEU A 167 1.88 -1.42 13.46
C LEU A 167 0.54 -1.62 14.15
N ARG A 168 -0.56 -1.12 13.57
CA ARG A 168 -1.91 -1.33 14.10
C ARG A 168 -2.31 -2.80 14.06
N ARG A 169 -2.10 -3.47 12.92
CA ARG A 169 -2.38 -4.90 12.78
C ARG A 169 -1.55 -5.74 13.74
N LEU A 170 -0.26 -5.42 13.91
CA LEU A 170 0.60 -6.07 14.89
C LEU A 170 0.13 -5.83 16.34
N LYS A 171 -0.35 -4.62 16.64
CA LYS A 171 -0.95 -4.32 17.95
C LYS A 171 -2.17 -5.20 18.21
N ASP A 172 -3.05 -5.33 17.24
CA ASP A 172 -4.27 -6.13 17.37
C ASP A 172 -3.95 -7.62 17.63
N GLU A 173 -2.93 -8.17 16.95
CA GLU A 173 -2.43 -9.53 17.21
C GLU A 173 -1.90 -9.70 18.64
N TYR A 174 -1.17 -8.72 19.17
CA TYR A 174 -0.67 -8.78 20.55
C TYR A 174 -1.79 -8.57 21.58
N CYS A 175 -2.75 -7.68 21.30
CA CYS A 175 -3.90 -7.45 22.17
C CYS A 175 -4.78 -8.70 22.30
N THR A 176 -5.08 -9.36 21.18
CA THR A 176 -5.87 -10.60 21.16
C THR A 176 -5.16 -11.75 21.88
N ALA A 177 -3.82 -11.77 21.87
CA ALA A 177 -3.02 -12.72 22.64
C ALA A 177 -2.80 -12.32 24.12
N GLY A 178 -3.43 -11.24 24.61
CA GLY A 178 -3.28 -10.76 26.00
C GLY A 178 -1.94 -10.06 26.30
N ASN A 179 -1.15 -9.74 25.27
CA ASN A 179 0.22 -9.23 25.37
C ASN A 179 0.34 -7.73 25.01
N ALA A 180 -0.69 -6.93 25.28
CA ALA A 180 -0.71 -5.50 24.91
C ALA A 180 0.45 -4.69 25.55
N ALA A 181 0.75 -4.93 26.84
CA ALA A 181 1.86 -4.26 27.54
C ALA A 181 3.24 -4.62 26.95
N LEU A 182 3.40 -5.85 26.48
CA LEU A 182 4.60 -6.30 25.79
C LEU A 182 4.74 -5.58 24.43
N PHE A 183 3.64 -5.44 23.67
CA PHE A 183 3.63 -4.69 22.41
C PHE A 183 4.10 -3.25 22.61
N ASP A 184 3.51 -2.53 23.56
CA ASP A 184 3.84 -1.12 23.78
C ASP A 184 5.32 -0.98 24.14
N SER A 185 5.84 -1.85 25.01
CA SER A 185 7.26 -1.88 25.39
C SER A 185 8.20 -2.18 24.22
N LEU A 186 7.86 -3.15 23.37
CA LEU A 186 8.69 -3.52 22.21
C LEU A 186 8.61 -2.47 21.08
N LYS A 187 7.47 -1.76 20.95
CA LYS A 187 7.30 -0.66 20.01
C LYS A 187 8.26 0.49 20.30
N TRP A 188 8.51 0.80 21.58
CA TRP A 188 9.51 1.81 21.98
C TRP A 188 10.95 1.44 21.63
N LEU A 189 11.23 0.17 21.36
CA LEU A 189 12.55 -0.32 20.94
C LEU A 189 12.74 -0.29 19.40
N LEU A 190 11.70 0.03 18.63
CA LEU A 190 11.80 0.14 17.17
C LEU A 190 12.61 1.36 16.70
N PRO A 191 12.41 2.57 17.25
CA PRO A 191 13.25 3.72 16.95
C PRO A 191 14.63 3.48 17.58
N ASP A 192 15.69 3.60 16.79
CA ASP A 192 17.07 3.70 17.31
C ASP A 192 17.32 5.14 17.81
N GLU A 193 16.37 5.67 18.58
CA GLU A 193 16.37 7.05 19.08
C GLU A 193 17.27 7.13 20.33
N PRO A 194 18.23 8.08 20.38
CA PRO A 194 19.04 8.31 21.57
C PRO A 194 18.14 8.84 22.70
N GLY A 195 17.74 7.95 23.61
CA GLY A 195 16.80 8.24 24.71
C GLY A 195 15.79 7.12 25.00
N ALA A 196 15.76 6.07 24.18
CA ALA A 196 14.93 4.89 24.47
C ALA A 196 15.33 4.24 25.82
N PRO A 197 14.36 3.81 26.66
CA PRO A 197 14.65 3.13 27.91
C PRO A 197 15.54 1.91 27.68
N SER A 198 16.49 1.67 28.58
CA SER A 198 17.44 0.58 28.39
C SER A 198 16.70 -0.76 28.37
N ARG A 199 17.18 -1.71 27.55
CA ARG A 199 16.56 -3.05 27.47
C ARG A 199 16.45 -3.73 28.85
N ALA A 200 17.39 -3.46 29.75
CA ALA A 200 17.36 -3.94 31.13
C ALA A 200 16.20 -3.35 31.95
N GLN A 201 15.89 -2.06 31.78
CA GLN A 201 14.75 -1.42 32.46
C GLN A 201 13.41 -1.99 31.97
N ILE A 202 13.27 -2.19 30.66
CA ILE A 202 12.07 -2.79 30.05
C ILE A 202 11.90 -4.24 30.51
N ALA A 203 12.99 -5.03 30.53
CA ALA A 203 12.98 -6.40 31.01
C ALA A 203 12.50 -6.46 32.49
N SER A 204 13.02 -5.59 33.34
CA SER A 204 12.59 -5.51 34.75
C SER A 204 11.12 -5.12 34.91
N GLN A 205 10.62 -4.16 34.12
CA GLN A 205 9.22 -3.74 34.16
C GLN A 205 8.25 -4.84 33.74
N LEU A 206 8.68 -5.71 32.81
CA LEU A 206 7.89 -6.83 32.30
C LEU A 206 8.10 -8.14 33.08
N GLY A 207 8.94 -8.15 34.11
CA GLY A 207 9.30 -9.38 34.85
C GLY A 207 10.03 -10.40 33.98
N MET A 208 10.74 -9.96 32.94
CA MET A 208 11.46 -10.79 31.99
C MET A 208 12.97 -10.73 32.22
N THR A 209 13.70 -11.77 31.78
CA THR A 209 15.16 -11.70 31.66
C THR A 209 15.57 -10.93 30.40
N ASP A 210 16.77 -10.35 30.37
CA ASP A 210 17.29 -9.66 29.17
C ASP A 210 17.28 -10.58 27.94
N ASN A 211 17.63 -11.86 28.11
CA ASN A 211 17.59 -12.84 27.02
C ASN A 211 16.15 -13.10 26.53
N ALA A 212 15.18 -13.22 27.44
CA ALA A 212 13.78 -13.39 27.06
C ALA A 212 13.24 -12.16 26.31
N LEU A 213 13.61 -10.95 26.73
CA LEU A 213 13.26 -9.71 26.04
C LEU A 213 13.89 -9.64 24.63
N ARG A 214 15.18 -9.99 24.49
CA ARG A 214 15.84 -10.04 23.17
C ARG A 214 15.15 -10.99 22.21
N GLN A 215 14.78 -12.18 22.67
CA GLN A 215 14.06 -13.16 21.86
C GLN A 215 12.65 -12.66 21.49
N ALA A 216 11.94 -12.04 22.44
CA ALA A 216 10.63 -11.44 22.18
C ALA A 216 10.73 -10.32 21.13
N PHE A 217 11.74 -9.45 21.24
CA PHE A 217 11.98 -8.37 20.27
C PHE A 217 12.36 -8.91 18.88
N HIS A 218 13.14 -9.99 18.81
CA HIS A 218 13.44 -10.66 17.55
C HIS A 218 12.17 -11.19 16.88
N ARG A 219 11.31 -11.91 17.62
CA ARG A 219 10.02 -12.40 17.11
C ARG A 219 9.10 -11.24 16.68
N PHE A 220 9.07 -10.16 17.45
CA PHE A 220 8.32 -8.94 17.13
C PHE A 220 8.80 -8.33 15.80
N ARG A 221 10.11 -8.17 15.60
CA ARG A 221 10.68 -7.67 14.34
C ARG A 221 10.39 -8.60 13.16
N GLN A 222 10.51 -9.91 13.35
CA GLN A 222 10.17 -10.88 12.31
C GLN A 222 8.69 -10.79 11.91
N ARG A 223 7.77 -10.72 12.89
CA ARG A 223 6.35 -10.59 12.61
C ARG A 223 6.02 -9.27 11.93
N TYR A 224 6.61 -8.16 12.39
CA TYR A 224 6.49 -6.86 11.75
C TYR A 224 6.94 -6.89 10.28
N GLN A 225 8.09 -7.50 9.99
CA GLN A 225 8.60 -7.63 8.61
C GLN A 225 7.69 -8.47 7.72
N LEU A 226 7.10 -9.53 8.27
CA LEU A 226 6.18 -10.39 7.55
C LEU A 226 4.88 -9.65 7.21
N LEU A 227 4.28 -8.96 8.19
CA LEU A 227 3.10 -8.12 7.96
C LEU A 227 3.39 -6.98 6.98
N LEU A 228 4.57 -6.36 7.04
CA LEU A 228 4.95 -5.32 6.08
C LEU A 228 5.03 -5.87 4.65
N ARG A 229 5.60 -7.06 4.46
CA ARG A 229 5.64 -7.73 3.16
C ARG A 229 4.24 -8.08 2.66
N GLU A 230 3.37 -8.58 3.54
CA GLU A 230 1.97 -8.84 3.21
C GLU A 230 1.27 -7.55 2.72
N GLU A 231 1.37 -6.45 3.47
CA GLU A 231 0.74 -5.19 3.06
C GLU A 231 1.31 -4.62 1.76
N ILE A 232 2.63 -4.74 1.53
CA ILE A 232 3.23 -4.35 0.24
C ILE A 232 2.73 -5.26 -0.89
N SER A 233 2.60 -6.56 -0.65
CA SER A 233 2.09 -7.51 -1.64
C SER A 233 0.68 -7.17 -2.12
N HIS A 234 -0.12 -6.52 -1.27
CA HIS A 234 -1.44 -6.00 -1.64
C HIS A 234 -1.38 -4.78 -2.55
N THR A 235 -0.23 -4.11 -2.70
CA THR A 235 -0.07 -2.87 -3.49
C THR A 235 0.68 -3.06 -4.80
N VAL A 236 1.19 -4.26 -5.06
CA VAL A 236 1.88 -4.63 -6.29
C VAL A 236 1.07 -5.65 -7.08
N ALA A 237 1.15 -5.58 -8.40
CA ALA A 237 0.48 -6.55 -9.26
C ALA A 237 1.19 -7.92 -9.26
N PHE A 238 2.51 -7.92 -9.10
CA PHE A 238 3.34 -9.13 -9.17
C PHE A 238 4.11 -9.34 -7.87
N ALA A 239 4.16 -10.58 -7.38
CA ALA A 239 4.89 -10.94 -6.17
C ALA A 239 6.40 -10.65 -6.28
N SER A 240 6.96 -10.68 -7.50
CA SER A 240 8.36 -10.34 -7.78
C SER A 240 8.72 -8.90 -7.44
N ASP A 241 7.75 -7.98 -7.46
CA ASP A 241 7.98 -6.56 -7.18
C ASP A 241 7.99 -6.21 -5.68
N VAL A 242 7.63 -7.15 -4.79
CA VAL A 242 7.51 -6.89 -3.34
C VAL A 242 8.84 -6.41 -2.74
N GLU A 243 9.94 -7.09 -3.04
CA GLU A 243 11.25 -6.73 -2.47
C GLU A 243 11.79 -5.41 -3.03
N ASP A 244 11.47 -5.09 -4.28
CA ASP A 244 11.78 -3.80 -4.89
C ASP A 244 11.01 -2.66 -4.22
N GLU A 245 9.72 -2.87 -3.98
CA GLU A 245 8.85 -1.85 -3.35
C GLU A 245 9.21 -1.67 -1.87
N LEU A 246 9.62 -2.74 -1.18
CA LEU A 246 10.17 -2.66 0.19
C LEU A 246 11.47 -1.84 0.23
N ARG A 247 12.39 -2.06 -0.72
CA ARG A 247 13.62 -1.26 -0.85
C ARG A 247 13.28 0.21 -1.11
N HIS A 248 12.28 0.50 -1.92
CA HIS A 248 11.80 1.86 -2.15
C HIS A 248 11.24 2.51 -0.87
N LEU A 249 10.39 1.81 -0.12
CA LEU A 249 9.84 2.28 1.15
C LEU A 249 10.95 2.68 2.14
N ILE A 250 11.97 1.84 2.30
CA ILE A 250 13.11 2.12 3.19
C ILE A 250 13.85 3.38 2.75
N ARG A 251 14.08 3.53 1.43
CA ARG A 251 14.76 4.70 0.86
C ARG A 251 13.98 5.99 1.13
N VAL A 252 12.67 6.00 0.94
CA VAL A 252 11.82 7.19 1.14
C VAL A 252 11.80 7.63 2.60
N LEU A 253 11.82 6.70 3.55
CA LEU A 253 11.79 7.03 4.98
C LEU A 253 13.10 7.61 5.50
N ARG A 254 14.23 7.24 4.87
CA ARG A 254 15.57 7.75 5.21
C ARG A 254 15.83 9.19 4.75
N THR A 255 14.98 9.72 3.87
CA THR A 255 15.16 11.04 3.23
C THR A 255 14.11 12.06 3.62
#